data_AF-A0A3A8GZ43-F1
#
_entry.id   AF-A0A3A8GZ43-F1
#
_cell.length_a   1.000
_cell.length_b   1.000
_cell.length_c   1.000
_cell.angle_alpha   90.00
_cell.angle_beta   90.00
_cell.angle_gamma   90.00
#
_symmetry.space_group_name_H-M   'P 1'
#
loop_
_entity.id
_entity.type
_entity.pdbx_description
1 polymer ?
#
loop_
_entity_poly.entity_id
_entity_poly.type
_entity_poly.pdbx_seq_one_letter_code
_entity_poly.pdbx_strand_id
1 'polypeptide(L)'
;MNCPGCSVEMTDLEGDHDETLRKCGDCGGLWTDVSDLRRILLHNNLPGLEQLGGKVDAEALTGQCPDCQVDFVRIDGGDRSHPLHYDTCESCGGIFLESEFADATDVKAAEQEIVTFFRNFDAKRKAKAAI
;
A
#
# COMPACT_ATOMS: atom_id res chain seq x y z
N MET A 1 -12.38 -11.73 -0.27
CA MET A 1 -11.27 -11.91 -1.25
C MET A 1 -10.03 -12.42 -0.53
N ASN A 2 -9.11 -13.12 -1.19
CA ASN A 2 -7.96 -13.73 -0.51
C ASN A 2 -6.75 -12.80 -0.47
N CYS A 3 -6.03 -12.81 0.65
CA CYS A 3 -4.82 -12.03 0.86
C CYS A 3 -3.71 -12.48 -0.09
N PRO A 4 -3.07 -11.57 -0.83
CA PRO A 4 -1.96 -11.92 -1.73
C PRO A 4 -0.74 -12.52 -1.01
N GLY A 5 -0.50 -12.11 0.25
CA GLY A 5 0.67 -12.56 1.02
C GLY A 5 0.50 -13.91 1.73
N CYS A 6 -0.71 -14.26 2.18
CA CYS A 6 -0.94 -15.50 2.97
C CYS A 6 -2.16 -16.32 2.53
N SER A 7 -2.89 -15.90 1.49
CA SER A 7 -4.09 -16.55 0.95
C SER A 7 -5.30 -16.66 1.89
N VAL A 8 -5.24 -16.09 3.11
CA VAL A 8 -6.39 -16.02 4.03
C VAL A 8 -7.42 -15.00 3.54
N GLU A 9 -8.70 -15.23 3.82
CA GLU A 9 -9.77 -14.29 3.49
C GLU A 9 -9.57 -12.95 4.22
N MET A 10 -9.63 -11.85 3.46
CA MET A 10 -9.55 -10.49 3.98
C MET A 10 -10.92 -9.95 4.32
N THR A 11 -10.96 -9.08 5.33
CA THR A 11 -12.18 -8.42 5.81
C THR A 11 -12.21 -6.97 5.35
N ASP A 12 -13.37 -6.50 4.90
CA ASP A 12 -13.60 -5.06 4.65
C ASP A 12 -13.52 -4.29 5.97
N LEU A 13 -12.83 -3.16 5.97
CA LEU A 13 -12.80 -2.27 7.12
C LEU A 13 -14.06 -1.40 7.15
N GLU A 14 -14.65 -1.25 8.34
CA GLU A 14 -15.80 -0.37 8.53
C GLU A 14 -15.36 1.11 8.57
N GLY A 15 -16.12 2.00 7.93
CA GLY A 15 -15.84 3.42 7.87
C GLY A 15 -16.99 4.25 7.32
N ASP A 16 -16.93 5.57 7.53
CA ASP A 16 -17.95 6.52 7.07
C ASP A 16 -17.89 6.80 5.54
N HIS A 17 -16.80 6.41 4.87
CA HIS A 17 -16.59 6.62 3.43
C HIS A 17 -16.70 5.31 2.65
N ASP A 18 -17.06 5.41 1.36
CA ASP A 18 -17.16 4.27 0.42
C ASP A 18 -15.78 3.73 -0.03
N GLU A 19 -14.75 3.78 0.82
CA GLU A 19 -13.40 3.33 0.51
C GLU A 19 -13.29 1.81 0.56
N THR A 20 -12.70 1.22 -0.47
CA THR A 20 -12.43 -0.21 -0.56
C THR A 20 -11.12 -0.55 0.14
N LEU A 21 -11.13 -0.43 1.47
CA LEU A 21 -10.03 -0.90 2.32
C LEU A 21 -10.34 -2.27 2.89
N ARG A 22 -9.42 -3.22 2.65
CA ARG A 22 -9.50 -4.58 3.17
C ARG A 22 -8.24 -4.94 3.91
N LYS A 23 -8.40 -5.54 5.09
CA LYS A 23 -7.29 -6.00 5.92
C LYS A 23 -7.27 -7.51 6.04
N CYS A 24 -6.08 -8.09 6.00
CA CYS A 24 -5.87 -9.48 6.34
C CYS A 24 -5.73 -9.63 7.86
N GLY A 25 -6.57 -10.48 8.47
CA GLY A 25 -6.51 -10.75 9.91
C GLY A 25 -5.31 -11.61 10.35
N ASP A 26 -4.66 -12.31 9.41
CA ASP A 26 -3.54 -13.20 9.71
C ASP A 26 -2.18 -12.51 9.56
N CYS A 27 -1.82 -12.05 8.36
CA CYS A 27 -0.55 -11.36 8.12
C CYS A 27 -0.55 -9.84 8.35
N GLY A 28 -1.72 -9.21 8.57
CA GLY A 28 -1.84 -7.76 8.72
C GLY A 28 -1.80 -6.95 7.41
N GLY A 29 -1.59 -7.60 6.26
CA GLY A 29 -1.54 -6.92 4.96
C GLY A 29 -2.82 -6.17 4.62
N LEU A 30 -2.67 -5.00 3.99
CA LEU A 30 -3.77 -4.13 3.60
C LEU A 30 -3.86 -4.07 2.07
N TRP A 31 -5.09 -4.16 1.55
CA TRP A 31 -5.36 -3.98 0.13
C TRP A 31 -6.30 -2.79 -0.07
N THR A 32 -6.05 -2.04 -1.14
CA THR A 32 -6.87 -0.91 -1.57
C THR A 32 -6.84 -0.77 -3.09
N ASP A 33 -7.89 -0.21 -3.68
CA ASP A 33 -7.86 0.15 -5.09
C ASP A 33 -7.05 1.44 -5.35
N VAL A 34 -6.64 1.64 -6.61
CA VAL A 34 -5.82 2.80 -7.00
C VAL A 34 -6.52 4.15 -6.82
N SER A 35 -7.84 4.19 -7.00
CA SER A 35 -8.64 5.41 -6.92
C SER A 35 -8.76 5.87 -5.48
N ASP A 36 -9.03 4.95 -4.56
CA ASP A 36 -9.10 5.24 -3.13
C ASP A 36 -7.74 5.64 -2.58
N LEU A 37 -6.68 4.92 -2.91
CA LEU A 37 -5.34 5.34 -2.51
C LEU A 37 -4.99 6.74 -3.03
N ARG A 38 -5.31 7.05 -4.30
CA ARG A 38 -5.09 8.40 -4.86
C ARG A 38 -5.86 9.47 -4.09
N ARG A 39 -7.09 9.19 -3.65
CA ARG A 39 -7.87 10.11 -2.80
C ARG A 39 -7.20 10.30 -1.45
N ILE A 40 -6.82 9.22 -0.76
CA ILE A 40 -6.15 9.26 0.53
C ILE A 40 -4.87 10.11 0.46
N LEU A 41 -4.02 9.88 -0.55
CA LEU A 41 -2.79 10.63 -0.76
C LEU A 41 -3.08 12.12 -1.02
N LEU A 42 -4.04 12.43 -1.89
CA LEU A 42 -4.42 13.80 -2.23
C LEU A 42 -4.95 14.58 -1.01
N HIS A 43 -5.88 13.99 -0.26
CA HIS A 43 -6.45 14.60 0.94
C HIS A 43 -5.41 14.86 2.03
N ASN A 44 -4.32 14.09 2.04
CA ASN A 44 -3.21 14.22 2.98
C ASN A 44 -2.01 15.02 2.44
N ASN A 45 -2.18 15.74 1.32
CA ASN A 45 -1.14 16.54 0.65
C ASN A 45 0.12 15.74 0.29
N LEU A 46 -0.03 14.46 -0.04
CA LEU A 46 1.02 13.61 -0.55
C LEU A 46 1.01 13.62 -2.09
N PRO A 47 2.19 13.47 -2.73
CA PRO A 47 2.25 13.32 -4.18
C PRO A 47 1.57 12.00 -4.60
N GLY A 48 1.10 11.95 -5.85
CA GLY A 48 0.60 10.70 -6.43
C GLY A 48 1.70 9.63 -6.56
N LEU A 49 1.29 8.36 -6.69
CA LEU A 49 2.19 7.20 -6.79
C LEU A 49 3.26 7.36 -7.87
N GLU A 50 2.94 7.98 -8.99
CA GLU A 50 3.84 8.20 -10.13
C GLU A 50 5.00 9.16 -9.77
N GLN A 51 4.80 9.99 -8.74
CA GLN A 51 5.78 10.92 -8.21
C GLN A 51 6.43 10.42 -6.92
N LEU A 52 5.83 9.41 -6.26
CA LEU A 52 6.44 8.67 -5.17
C LEU A 52 7.54 7.80 -5.78
N GLY A 53 8.78 8.28 -5.68
CA GLY A 53 9.92 7.57 -6.23
C GLY A 53 10.01 6.13 -5.71
N GLY A 54 10.64 5.23 -6.45
CA GLY A 54 10.74 3.83 -6.08
C GLY A 54 11.45 3.07 -7.19
N LYS A 55 11.78 1.82 -6.97
CA LYS A 55 12.34 0.95 -8.00
C LYS A 55 11.50 -0.31 -8.09
N VAL A 56 11.15 -0.67 -9.32
CA VAL A 56 10.55 -1.96 -9.59
C VAL A 56 11.56 -3.05 -9.23
N ASP A 57 11.16 -3.94 -8.33
CA ASP A 57 11.83 -5.22 -8.11
C ASP A 57 11.10 -6.30 -8.90
N ALA A 58 11.65 -6.62 -10.07
CA ALA A 58 11.09 -7.62 -10.98
C ALA A 58 11.40 -9.07 -10.54
N GLU A 59 12.27 -9.25 -9.55
CA GLU A 59 12.66 -10.57 -9.04
C GLU A 59 11.89 -10.93 -7.75
N ALA A 60 11.15 -9.97 -7.18
CA ALA A 60 10.31 -10.19 -6.02
C ALA A 60 9.24 -11.25 -6.29
N LEU A 61 9.14 -12.23 -5.39
CA LEU A 61 8.04 -13.18 -5.37
C LEU A 61 6.83 -12.52 -4.73
N THR A 62 5.93 -12.03 -5.56
CA THR A 62 4.69 -11.37 -5.15
C THR A 62 3.50 -12.32 -5.33
N GLY A 63 2.39 -12.01 -4.65
CA GLY A 63 1.13 -12.69 -4.87
C GLY A 63 0.40 -12.24 -6.14
N GLN A 64 -0.81 -12.74 -6.32
CA GLN A 64 -1.70 -12.29 -7.40
C GLN A 64 -2.67 -11.24 -6.90
N CYS A 65 -3.03 -10.32 -7.80
CA CYS A 65 -4.08 -9.35 -7.53
C CYS A 65 -5.40 -10.08 -7.25
N PRO A 66 -6.05 -9.83 -6.10
CA PRO A 66 -7.25 -10.55 -5.74
C PRO A 66 -8.48 -10.13 -6.56
N ASP A 67 -8.39 -9.00 -7.26
CA ASP A 67 -9.47 -8.45 -8.09
C ASP A 67 -9.40 -8.95 -9.54
N CYS A 68 -8.21 -8.92 -10.16
CA CYS A 68 -8.04 -9.27 -11.58
C CYS A 68 -7.14 -10.49 -11.84
N GLN A 69 -6.57 -11.10 -10.79
CA GLN A 69 -5.70 -12.29 -10.84
C GLN A 69 -4.40 -12.16 -11.64
N VAL A 70 -3.99 -10.93 -11.96
CA VAL A 70 -2.68 -10.63 -12.55
C VAL A 70 -1.63 -10.53 -11.44
N ASP A 71 -0.41 -10.99 -11.72
CA ASP A 71 0.70 -10.94 -10.77
C ASP A 71 1.00 -9.49 -10.34
N PHE A 72 1.31 -9.31 -9.06
CA PHE A 72 1.74 -8.02 -8.55
C PHE A 72 3.18 -7.71 -8.97
N VAL A 73 3.52 -6.44 -9.05
CA VAL A 73 4.90 -5.98 -9.17
C VAL A 73 5.29 -5.24 -7.90
N ARG A 74 6.45 -5.59 -7.33
CA ARG A 74 6.98 -4.94 -6.13
C ARG A 74 7.67 -3.64 -6.46
N ILE A 75 7.39 -2.62 -5.66
CA ILE A 75 8.06 -1.32 -5.71
C ILE A 75 8.81 -1.11 -4.39
N ASP A 76 10.14 -1.09 -4.48
CA ASP A 76 11.02 -0.82 -3.35
C ASP A 76 11.30 0.68 -3.20
N GLY A 77 11.30 1.14 -1.95
CA GLY A 77 11.55 2.52 -1.57
C GLY A 77 12.03 2.64 -0.13
N GLY A 78 11.76 3.81 0.47
CA GLY A 78 12.27 4.15 1.79
C GLY A 78 13.78 4.47 1.80
N ASP A 79 14.32 4.57 3.00
CA ASP A 79 15.74 4.86 3.25
C ASP A 79 16.54 3.57 3.51
N ARG A 80 17.86 3.70 3.64
CA ARG A 80 18.76 2.53 3.80
C ARG A 80 18.58 1.83 5.15
N SER A 81 18.16 2.54 6.18
CA SER A 81 17.93 2.01 7.53
C SER A 81 16.51 1.46 7.68
N HIS A 82 15.56 1.96 6.88
CA HIS A 82 14.15 1.57 6.86
C HIS A 82 13.70 1.30 5.42
N PRO A 83 14.07 0.15 4.84
CA PRO A 83 13.57 -0.25 3.53
C PRO A 83 12.06 -0.50 3.61
N LEU A 84 11.33 0.02 2.64
CA LEU A 84 9.89 -0.14 2.53
C LEU A 84 9.55 -0.65 1.14
N HIS A 85 8.48 -1.41 1.01
CA HIS A 85 7.99 -1.88 -0.27
C HIS A 85 6.46 -1.93 -0.29
N TYR A 86 5.89 -1.83 -1.48
CA TYR A 86 4.49 -2.13 -1.73
C TYR A 86 4.35 -2.84 -3.07
N ASP A 87 3.28 -3.59 -3.21
CA ASP A 87 2.99 -4.36 -4.41
C ASP A 87 1.86 -3.66 -5.18
N THR A 88 2.04 -3.47 -6.49
CA THR A 88 1.07 -2.80 -7.37
C THR A 88 0.69 -3.68 -8.54
N CYS A 89 -0.60 -3.75 -8.84
CA CYS A 89 -1.10 -4.54 -9.95
C CYS A 89 -1.00 -3.74 -11.25
N GLU A 90 -0.29 -4.26 -12.24
CA GLU A 90 -0.12 -3.57 -13.53
C GLU A 90 -1.39 -3.52 -14.38
N SER A 91 -2.39 -4.36 -14.07
CA SER A 91 -3.64 -4.43 -14.84
C SER A 91 -4.73 -3.51 -14.31
N CYS A 92 -5.05 -3.57 -13.01
CA CYS A 92 -6.13 -2.76 -12.42
C CYS A 92 -5.62 -1.63 -11.52
N GLY A 93 -4.33 -1.58 -11.22
CA GLY A 93 -3.72 -0.59 -10.33
C GLY A 93 -3.94 -0.86 -8.83
N GLY A 94 -4.61 -1.95 -8.46
CA GLY A 94 -4.80 -2.32 -7.05
C GLY A 94 -3.47 -2.39 -6.31
N ILE A 95 -3.47 -1.97 -5.05
CA ILE A 95 -2.27 -1.82 -4.23
C ILE A 95 -2.37 -2.76 -3.03
N PHE A 96 -1.29 -3.49 -2.79
CA PHE A 96 -1.13 -4.32 -1.62
C PHE A 96 0.06 -3.81 -0.80
N LEU A 97 -0.20 -3.51 0.47
CA LEU A 97 0.78 -3.03 1.43
C LEU A 97 1.10 -4.19 2.38
N GLU A 98 2.30 -4.74 2.21
CA GLU A 98 2.84 -5.76 3.11
C GLU A 98 3.29 -5.11 4.40
N SER A 99 2.67 -5.47 5.53
CA SER A 99 3.02 -4.86 6.81
C SER A 99 2.37 -5.53 8.02
N GLU A 100 3.10 -5.38 9.13
CA GLU A 100 2.80 -5.67 10.54
C GLU A 100 1.72 -4.75 11.14
N PHE A 101 0.72 -4.35 10.35
CA PHE A 101 -0.38 -3.43 10.72
C PHE A 101 -1.43 -4.09 11.64
N ALA A 102 -1.01 -4.71 12.74
CA ALA A 102 -1.92 -5.44 13.63
C ALA A 102 -3.07 -4.58 14.17
N ASP A 103 -2.88 -3.26 14.28
CA ASP A 103 -3.76 -2.37 15.05
C ASP A 103 -4.85 -1.63 14.25
N ALA A 104 -4.76 -1.56 12.91
CA ALA A 104 -5.82 -0.95 12.09
C ALA A 104 -7.14 -1.74 12.22
N THR A 105 -8.13 -1.17 12.89
CA THR A 105 -9.44 -1.81 13.14
C THR A 105 -10.57 -1.16 12.35
N ASP A 106 -10.35 0.04 11.82
CA ASP A 106 -11.29 0.81 11.02
C ASP A 106 -10.59 1.50 9.84
N VAL A 107 -11.38 2.05 8.91
CA VAL A 107 -10.90 2.77 7.73
C VAL A 107 -9.96 3.91 8.11
N LYS A 108 -10.29 4.67 9.16
CA LYS A 108 -9.52 5.84 9.58
C LYS A 108 -8.13 5.48 10.09
N ALA A 109 -8.01 4.41 10.85
CA ALA A 109 -6.72 3.89 11.33
C ALA A 109 -5.89 3.39 10.15
N ALA A 110 -6.50 2.65 9.22
CA ALA A 110 -5.83 2.20 8.01
C ALA A 110 -5.35 3.36 7.13
N GLU A 111 -6.15 4.40 6.94
CA GLU A 111 -5.74 5.63 6.24
C GLU A 111 -4.51 6.27 6.90
N GLN A 112 -4.50 6.39 8.23
CA GLN A 112 -3.36 6.96 8.96
C GLN A 112 -2.08 6.15 8.76
N GLU A 113 -2.19 4.84 8.75
CA GLU A 113 -1.08 3.92 8.49
C GLU A 113 -0.59 4.03 7.04
N ILE A 114 -1.49 4.07 6.05
CA ILE A 114 -1.18 4.33 4.63
C ILE A 114 -0.40 5.65 4.49
N VAL A 115 -0.92 6.73 5.08
CA VAL A 115 -0.30 8.07 5.01
C VAL A 115 1.08 8.05 5.65
N THR A 116 1.23 7.37 6.79
CA THR A 116 2.53 7.24 7.47
C THR A 116 3.51 6.45 6.62
N PHE A 117 3.08 5.33 6.03
CA PHE A 117 3.88 4.51 5.12
C PHE A 117 4.40 5.35 3.96
N PHE A 118 3.54 6.03 3.20
CA PHE A 118 3.96 6.78 2.02
C PHE A 118 4.78 8.04 2.35
N ARG A 119 4.61 8.63 3.54
CA ARG A 119 5.49 9.70 4.03
C ARG A 119 6.92 9.23 4.23
N ASN A 120 7.10 8.01 4.71
CA ASN A 120 8.40 7.41 4.95
C ASN A 120 8.99 6.83 3.65
N PHE A 121 8.14 6.30 2.77
CA PHE A 121 8.52 5.82 1.44
C PHE A 121 9.21 6.92 0.62
N ASP A 122 8.68 8.15 0.68
CA ASP A 122 9.21 9.35 0.01
C ASP A 122 10.41 10.01 0.74
N ALA A 123 10.91 9.46 1.85
CA ALA A 123 11.90 10.15 2.70
C ALA A 123 13.19 10.57 1.96
N LYS A 124 13.57 9.87 0.88
CA LYS A 124 14.67 10.27 -0.01
C LYS A 124 14.46 11.64 -0.67
N ARG A 125 13.22 12.03 -0.99
CA ARG A 125 12.91 13.35 -1.58
C ARG A 125 13.12 14.47 -0.56
N LYS A 126 12.71 14.28 0.70
CA LYS A 126 12.89 15.27 1.77
C LYS A 126 14.37 15.53 2.09
N ALA A 127 15.19 14.47 2.15
CA ALA A 127 16.62 14.61 2.39
C ALA A 127 17.35 15.36 1.25
N LYS A 128 16.85 15.24 0.01
CA LYS A 128 17.44 15.90 -1.16
C LYS A 128 16.95 17.33 -1.39
N ALA A 129 15.76 17.68 -0.89
CA ALA A 129 15.18 19.03 -0.98
C ALA A 129 15.67 19.99 0.13
N ALA A 130 16.34 19.48 1.16
CA ALA A 130 16.87 20.25 2.29
C ALA A 130 18.35 20.66 2.13
N ILE A 131 18.92 20.53 0.92
CA ILE A 131 20.32 20.85 0.57
C ILE A 131 20.34 21.94 -0.49
#